data_AF-A0A429XY60-F1
#
_entry.id   AF-A0A429XY60-F1
#
_cell.length_a   1.000
_cell.length_b   1.000
_cell.length_c   1.000
_cell.angle_alpha   90.00
_cell.angle_beta   90.00
_cell.angle_gamma   90.00
#
_symmetry.space_group_name_H-M   'P 1'
#
loop_
_entity.id
_entity.type
_entity.pdbx_description
1 polymer ?
#
loop_
_entity_poly.entity_id
_entity_poly.type
_entity_poly.pdbx_seq_one_letter_code
_entity_poly.pdbx_strand_id
1 'polypeptide(L)'
;MIIMLGYAGFFLLELYDPVWVILDRKILLSGGLFIISWALYPSSLLYRYSAVVIGSLQGEVFLSIFLSKWKMPYTIGSADYLDVFALTVSAICLTHAAERLFFALKKALEGKLKEKKQVVH
;
A
#
# COMPACT_ATOMS: atom_id res chain seq x y z
N MET A 1 -7.48 12.38 0.54
CA MET A 1 -7.08 13.31 1.63
C MET A 1 -6.27 12.64 2.72
N ILE A 2 -6.77 11.58 3.40
CA ILE A 2 -6.00 10.90 4.46
C ILE A 2 -4.69 10.28 3.94
N ILE A 3 -4.74 9.59 2.80
CA ILE A 3 -3.54 8.98 2.17
C ILE A 3 -2.52 10.05 1.72
N MET A 4 -3.00 11.18 1.22
CA MET A 4 -2.16 12.33 0.85
C MET A 4 -1.41 12.88 2.07
N LEU A 5 -2.12 13.07 3.20
CA LEU A 5 -1.50 13.52 4.45
C LEU A 5 -0.53 12.47 5.00
N GLY A 6 -0.86 11.18 4.87
CA GLY A 6 0.05 10.09 5.21
C GLY A 6 1.33 10.15 4.40
N TYR A 7 1.23 10.25 3.07
CA TYR A 7 2.38 10.36 2.17
C TYR A 7 3.27 11.57 2.51
N ALA A 8 2.68 12.77 2.56
CA ALA A 8 3.42 13.99 2.87
C ALA A 8 4.00 13.94 4.29
N GLY A 9 3.21 13.49 5.27
CA GLY A 9 3.64 13.37 6.66
C GLY A 9 4.82 12.42 6.85
N PHE A 10 4.79 11.24 6.24
CA PHE A 10 5.92 10.30 6.27
C PHE A 10 7.18 10.90 5.66
N PHE A 11 7.05 11.58 4.51
CA PHE A 11 8.18 12.24 3.87
C PHE A 11 8.77 13.37 4.72
N LEU A 12 7.91 14.18 5.35
CA LEU A 12 8.34 15.25 6.25
C LEU A 12 8.99 14.72 7.53
N LEU A 13 8.50 13.61 8.08
CA LEU A 13 9.11 12.93 9.22
C LEU A 13 10.50 12.37 8.86
N GLU A 14 10.65 11.77 7.68
CA GLU A 14 11.93 11.31 7.16
C GLU A 14 12.91 12.48 6.97
N LEU A 15 12.42 13.63 6.49
CA LEU A 15 13.23 14.84 6.33
C LEU A 15 13.67 15.45 7.67
N TYR A 16 12.88 15.28 8.73
CA TYR A 16 13.15 15.83 10.05
C TYR A 16 14.05 14.93 10.92
N ASP A 17 13.78 13.61 10.94
CA ASP A 17 14.49 12.66 11.80
C ASP A 17 15.03 11.45 11.01
N PRO A 18 16.37 11.34 10.85
CA PRO A 18 17.00 10.25 10.13
C PRO A 18 17.01 8.92 10.90
N VAL A 19 16.44 8.81 12.10
CA VAL A 19 16.33 7.51 12.81
C VAL A 19 15.53 6.48 12.01
N TRP A 20 14.66 6.91 11.10
CA TRP A 20 13.94 6.03 10.16
C TRP A 20 14.82 5.47 9.02
N VAL A 21 16.08 5.91 8.88
CA VAL A 21 17.04 5.49 7.84
C VAL A 21 17.58 4.06 8.05
N ILE A 22 17.32 3.43 9.20
CA ILE A 22 17.72 2.03 9.45
C ILE A 22 16.94 1.07 8.53
N LEU A 23 15.73 1.46 8.13
CA LEU A 23 14.89 0.74 7.17
C LEU A 23 14.92 1.45 5.82
N ASP A 24 14.90 0.68 4.74
CA ASP A 24 14.84 1.24 3.39
C ASP A 24 13.61 2.14 3.25
N ARG A 25 13.83 3.43 2.92
CA ARG A 25 12.74 4.43 2.88
C ARG A 25 11.57 3.97 2.01
N LYS A 26 11.87 3.24 0.93
CA LYS A 26 10.85 2.81 -0.03
C LYS A 26 9.91 1.81 0.62
N ILE A 27 10.46 0.91 1.42
CA ILE A 27 9.70 -0.10 2.18
C ILE A 27 8.86 0.59 3.25
N LEU A 28 9.41 1.59 3.93
CA LEU A 28 8.69 2.30 4.98
C LEU A 28 7.49 3.10 4.44
N LEU A 29 7.73 3.91 3.41
CA LEU A 29 6.68 4.69 2.75
C LEU A 29 5.61 3.78 2.12
N SER A 30 6.04 2.71 1.44
CA SER A 30 5.09 1.79 0.82
C SER A 30 4.28 1.00 1.86
N GLY A 31 4.92 0.55 2.94
CA GLY A 31 4.25 -0.11 4.06
C GLY A 31 3.27 0.81 4.77
N GLY A 32 3.65 2.07 5.04
CA GLY A 32 2.78 3.07 5.65
C GLY A 32 1.53 3.35 4.82
N LEU A 33 1.70 3.59 3.51
CA LEU A 33 0.59 3.77 2.59
C LEU A 33 -0.31 2.54 2.51
N PHE A 34 0.28 1.34 2.47
CA PHE A 34 -0.45 0.09 2.46
C PHE A 34 -1.33 -0.05 3.72
N ILE A 35 -0.76 0.16 4.91
CA ILE A 35 -1.47 0.06 6.19
C ILE A 35 -2.62 1.07 6.26
N ILE A 36 -2.38 2.34 5.89
CA ILE A 36 -3.42 3.37 5.89
C ILE A 36 -4.54 3.01 4.91
N SER A 37 -4.20 2.52 3.72
CA SER A 37 -5.21 2.09 2.73
C SER A 37 -6.05 0.91 3.23
N TRP A 38 -5.41 -0.03 3.92
CA TRP A 38 -6.06 -1.21 4.47
C TRP A 38 -7.02 -0.84 5.61
N ALA A 39 -6.59 0.05 6.50
CA ALA A 39 -7.36 0.56 7.62
C ALA A 39 -8.56 1.39 7.16
N LEU A 40 -8.41 2.18 6.09
CA LEU A 40 -9.47 3.07 5.60
C LEU A 40 -10.57 2.32 4.83
N TYR A 41 -10.19 1.30 4.04
CA TYR A 41 -11.14 0.56 3.21
C TYR A 41 -10.98 -0.96 3.42
N PRO A 42 -11.48 -1.54 4.53
CA PRO A 42 -11.27 -2.95 4.85
C PRO A 42 -11.87 -3.95 3.84
N SER A 43 -12.99 -3.61 3.21
CA SER A 43 -13.77 -4.57 2.40
C SER A 43 -13.62 -4.39 0.89
N SER A 44 -13.15 -3.23 0.42
CA SER A 44 -13.33 -2.85 -0.99
C SER A 44 -12.01 -2.56 -1.69
N LEU A 45 -11.64 -3.45 -2.61
CA LEU A 45 -10.34 -3.42 -3.29
C LEU A 45 -10.20 -2.24 -4.24
N LEU A 46 -11.25 -1.99 -5.03
CA LEU A 46 -11.28 -0.89 -5.99
C LEU A 46 -11.09 0.47 -5.31
N TYR A 47 -11.69 0.63 -4.12
CA TYR A 47 -11.53 1.85 -3.33
C TYR A 47 -10.14 1.96 -2.71
N ARG A 48 -9.51 0.85 -2.31
CA ARG A 48 -8.10 0.85 -1.88
C ARG A 48 -7.19 1.33 -2.99
N TYR A 49 -7.29 0.72 -4.18
CA TYR A 49 -6.46 1.09 -5.32
C TYR A 49 -6.70 2.55 -5.71
N SER A 50 -7.94 2.98 -5.90
CA SER A 50 -8.22 4.37 -6.29
C SER A 50 -7.74 5.37 -5.24
N ALA A 51 -7.91 5.06 -3.95
CA ALA A 51 -7.45 5.93 -2.88
C ALA A 51 -5.92 6.03 -2.81
N VAL A 52 -5.19 4.93 -3.02
CA VAL A 52 -3.72 4.94 -3.07
C VAL A 52 -3.21 5.69 -4.29
N VAL A 53 -3.81 5.46 -5.47
CA VAL A 53 -3.44 6.17 -6.70
C VAL A 53 -3.68 7.66 -6.56
N ILE A 54 -4.93 8.07 -6.33
CA ILE A 54 -5.29 9.48 -6.26
C ILE A 54 -4.61 10.15 -5.06
N GLY A 55 -4.53 9.46 -3.92
CA GLY A 55 -3.94 9.98 -2.69
C GLY A 55 -2.43 10.18 -2.78
N SER A 56 -1.69 9.25 -3.40
CA SER A 56 -0.24 9.37 -3.58
C SER A 56 0.12 10.45 -4.59
N LEU A 57 -0.55 10.49 -5.75
CA LEU A 57 -0.38 11.56 -6.75
C LEU A 57 -0.65 12.94 -6.14
N GLN A 58 -1.76 13.07 -5.41
CA GLN A 58 -2.10 14.34 -4.76
C GLN A 58 -1.08 14.70 -3.66
N GLY A 59 -0.59 13.70 -2.92
CA GLY A 59 0.47 13.87 -1.92
C GLY A 59 1.77 14.39 -2.53
N GLU A 60 2.16 13.85 -3.67
CA GLU A 60 3.38 14.24 -4.38
C GLU A 60 3.33 15.66 -4.92
N VAL A 61 2.20 16.03 -5.55
CA VAL A 61 1.96 17.42 -6.02
C VAL A 61 1.97 18.39 -4.84
N PHE A 62 1.29 18.04 -3.74
CA PHE A 62 1.25 18.88 -2.55
C PHE A 62 2.63 19.06 -1.92
N LEU A 63 3.40 17.97 -1.83
CA LEU A 63 4.75 17.99 -1.28
C LEU A 63 5.68 18.87 -2.13
N SER A 64 5.60 18.78 -3.46
CA SER A 64 6.36 19.65 -4.37
C SER A 64 6.04 21.13 -4.16
N ILE A 65 4.76 21.48 -4.06
CA ILE A 65 4.33 22.86 -3.79
C ILE A 65 4.84 23.33 -2.42
N PHE A 66 4.78 22.46 -1.41
CA PHE A 66 5.24 22.78 -0.05
C PHE A 66 6.75 23.00 -0.02
N LEU A 67 7.56 22.08 -0.57
CA LEU A 67 9.01 22.19 -0.60
C LEU A 67 9.51 23.34 -1.48
N SER A 68 8.77 23.67 -2.54
CA SER A 68 9.08 24.84 -3.38
C SER A 68 9.07 26.14 -2.58
N LYS A 69 8.22 26.27 -1.55
CA LYS A 69 8.22 27.45 -0.66
C LYS A 69 9.49 27.55 0.19
N TRP A 70 10.13 26.42 0.48
CA TRP A 70 11.35 26.31 1.27
C TRP A 70 12.62 26.30 0.42
N LYS A 71 12.51 26.60 -0.89
CA LYS A 71 13.61 26.56 -1.89
C LYS A 71 14.31 25.21 -1.98
N MET A 72 13.64 24.12 -1.61
CA MET A 72 14.14 22.76 -1.81
C MET A 72 13.64 22.23 -3.17
N PRO A 73 14.53 21.89 -4.12
CA PRO A 73 14.10 21.33 -5.39
C PRO A 73 13.57 19.91 -5.18
N TYR A 74 12.27 19.71 -5.39
CA TYR A 74 11.61 18.39 -5.36
C TYR A 74 10.97 18.10 -6.70
N THR A 75 11.46 17.06 -7.38
CA THR A 75 10.96 16.61 -8.68
C THR A 75 9.74 15.72 -8.49
N ILE A 76 8.61 16.15 -9.07
CA ILE A 76 7.39 15.33 -9.16
C ILE A 76 7.63 14.20 -10.18
N GLY A 77 7.17 13.00 -9.87
CA GLY A 77 7.32 11.79 -10.67
C GLY A 77 8.74 11.23 -10.65
N SER A 78 9.49 11.43 -9.56
CA SER A 78 10.85 10.88 -9.45
C SER A 78 10.85 9.36 -9.55
N ALA A 79 11.96 8.77 -10.02
CA ALA A 79 12.12 7.32 -10.09
C ALA A 79 11.85 6.64 -8.72
N ASP A 80 12.18 7.33 -7.64
CA ASP A 80 11.92 6.84 -6.30
C ASP A 80 10.44 6.78 -5.92
N TYR A 81 9.67 7.79 -6.35
CA TYR A 81 8.22 7.77 -6.15
C TYR A 81 7.60 6.61 -6.92
N LEU A 82 8.04 6.38 -8.17
CA LEU A 82 7.58 5.27 -8.99
C LEU A 82 7.87 3.90 -8.34
N ASP A 83 9.03 3.74 -7.71
CA ASP A 83 9.36 2.51 -6.97
C ASP A 83 8.43 2.30 -5.76
N VAL A 84 8.17 3.36 -4.98
CA VAL A 84 7.23 3.30 -3.83
C VAL A 84 5.81 3.00 -4.30
N PHE A 85 5.38 3.62 -5.40
CA PHE A 85 4.08 3.39 -6.01
C PHE A 85 3.94 1.96 -6.54
N ALA A 86 4.96 1.44 -7.23
CA ALA A 86 4.97 0.05 -7.69
C ALA A 86 4.94 -0.93 -6.51
N LEU A 87 5.73 -0.67 -5.46
CA LEU A 87 5.76 -1.49 -4.25
C LEU A 87 4.39 -1.53 -3.56
N THR A 88 3.74 -0.38 -3.35
CA THR A 88 2.39 -0.32 -2.74
C THR A 88 1.36 -1.08 -3.56
N VAL A 89 1.30 -0.85 -4.87
CA VAL A 89 0.37 -1.54 -5.77
C VAL A 89 0.62 -3.05 -5.77
N SER A 90 1.89 -3.47 -5.80
CA SER A 90 2.26 -4.88 -5.74
C SER A 90 1.87 -5.55 -4.43
N ALA A 91 2.00 -4.85 -3.28
CA ALA A 91 1.59 -5.35 -1.98
C ALA A 91 0.07 -5.57 -1.90
N ILE A 92 -0.71 -4.62 -2.43
CA ILE A 92 -2.17 -4.77 -2.54
C ILE A 92 -2.50 -5.95 -3.46
N CYS A 93 -1.82 -6.09 -4.60
CA CYS A 93 -2.03 -7.21 -5.51
C CYS A 93 -1.71 -8.56 -4.85
N LEU A 94 -0.60 -8.63 -4.12
CA LEU A 94 -0.15 -9.84 -3.42
C LEU A 94 -1.15 -10.28 -2.35
N THR A 95 -1.69 -9.34 -1.57
CA THR A 95 -2.72 -9.67 -0.57
C THR A 95 -3.99 -10.22 -1.21
N HIS A 96 -4.42 -9.67 -2.35
CA HIS A 96 -5.57 -10.24 -3.08
C HIS A 96 -5.30 -11.60 -3.68
N ALA A 97 -4.09 -11.82 -4.21
CA ALA A 97 -3.69 -13.13 -4.68
C ALA A 97 -3.69 -14.16 -3.53
N ALA A 98 -3.19 -13.76 -2.35
CA ALA A 98 -3.19 -14.60 -1.16
C ALA A 98 -4.61 -14.93 -0.66
N GLU A 99 -5.51 -13.95 -0.62
CA GLU A 99 -6.93 -14.18 -0.26
C GLU A 99 -7.61 -15.18 -1.20
N ARG A 100 -7.41 -15.02 -2.52
CA ARG A 100 -7.97 -15.96 -3.51
C ARG A 100 -7.41 -17.36 -3.36
N LEU A 101 -6.09 -17.47 -3.13
CA LEU A 101 -5.44 -18.75 -2.91
C LEU A 101 -5.98 -19.43 -1.65
N PHE A 102 -6.11 -18.68 -0.55
CA PHE A 102 -6.62 -19.20 0.71
C PHE A 102 -8.06 -19.69 0.58
N PHE A 103 -8.91 -18.94 -0.14
CA PHE A 103 -10.28 -19.35 -0.41
C PHE A 103 -10.36 -20.61 -1.28
N ALA A 104 -9.50 -20.72 -2.31
CA ALA A 104 -9.41 -21.91 -3.15
C ALA A 104 -8.96 -23.15 -2.36
N LEU A 105 -7.94 -23.00 -1.49
CA LEU A 105 -7.49 -24.07 -0.60
C LEU A 105 -8.58 -24.51 0.36
N LYS A 106 -9.31 -23.56 0.98
CA LYS A 106 -10.43 -23.87 1.88
C LYS A 106 -11.53 -24.64 1.16
N LYS A 107 -11.91 -24.22 -0.06
CA LYS A 107 -12.91 -24.89 -0.88
C LYS A 107 -12.48 -26.32 -1.28
N ALA A 108 -11.20 -26.50 -1.62
CA ALA A 108 -10.65 -27.82 -1.93
C ALA A 108 -10.65 -28.75 -0.69
N LEU A 109 -10.32 -28.21 0.48
CA LEU A 109 -10.33 -28.94 1.75
C LEU A 109 -11.76 -29.39 2.12
N GLU A 110 -12.74 -28.50 2.02
CA GLU A 110 -14.16 -28.81 2.30
C GLU A 110 -14.71 -29.84 1.31
N GLY A 111 -14.31 -29.78 0.02
CA GLY A 111 -14.65 -30.79 -0.98
C GLY A 111 -14.10 -32.18 -0.60
N LYS A 112 -12.81 -32.26 -0.26
CA LYS A 112 -12.15 -33.49 0.22
C LYS A 112 -12.81 -34.06 1.47
N LEU A 113 -13.27 -33.22 2.40
CA LEU A 113 -13.93 -33.64 3.63
C LEU A 113 -15.33 -34.23 3.38
N LYS A 114 -16.07 -33.70 2.40
CA LYS A 114 -17.38 -34.24 1.98
C LYS A 114 -17.24 -35.59 1.28
N GLU A 115 -16.23 -35.74 0.41
CA GLU A 115 -15.93 -37.00 -0.28
C GLU A 115 -15.57 -38.11 0.73
N LYS A 116 -14.74 -37.81 1.74
CA LYS A 116 -14.41 -38.77 2.81
C LYS A 116 -15.62 -39.19 3.66
N LYS A 117 -16.64 -38.34 3.80
CA LYS A 117 -17.85 -38.64 4.57
C LYS A 117 -18.84 -39.54 3.82
N GLN A 118 -18.81 -39.55 2.48
CA GLN A 118 -19.66 -40.43 1.66
C GLN A 118 -19.10 -41.83 1.48
N VAL A 119 -17.78 -42.04 1.61
CA VAL A 119 -17.13 -43.37 1.45
C VAL A 119 -17.24 -44.24 2.72
N VAL A 120 -17.64 -43.65 3.85
CA VAL A 120 -17.78 -44.36 5.15
C VAL A 120 -19.23 -44.82 5.40
N HIS A 121 -20.16 -44.53 4.49
CA HIS A 121 -21.53 -45.05 4.47
C HIS A 121 -21.71 -46.05 3.33
#